data_AF-A0A949T1D9-F1
#
_entry.id   AF-A0A949T1D9-F1
#
_cell.length_a   1.000
_cell.length_b   1.000
_cell.length_c   1.000
_cell.angle_alpha   90.00
_cell.angle_beta   90.00
_cell.angle_gamma   90.00
#
_symmetry.space_group_name_H-M   'P 1'
#
loop_
_entity.id
_entity.type
_entity.pdbx_description
1 polymer ?
#
loop_
_entity_poly.entity_id
_entity_poly.type
_entity_poly.pdbx_seq_one_letter_code
_entity_poly.pdbx_strand_id
1 'polypeptide(L)'
;MRDSGADACCCFVSRHGGRHKRSPASEEALLRGRDAARFVSRAAYAHITSIVFKAALCKAVGEFDESLRVYEDEEWKARLVHEASFAAVPEELATYTFSEQSLTRFTGAEAAEKRDRDFMRHLNLIRERCHSRAGWSEQAWKERAAHVYDECAKHLLYRGELKGAQSLYEQAISLCGPIMALPKLKTKLRKAWWMSWLGLRPRHPKLKTGEERG
;
A
#
# COMPACT_ATOMS: atom_id res chain seq x y z
N MET A 1 31.32 -13.83 -14.27
CA MET A 1 30.84 -12.96 -15.37
C MET A 1 30.49 -11.62 -14.75
N ARG A 2 30.93 -10.50 -15.32
CA ARG A 2 30.56 -9.18 -14.81
C ARG A 2 29.09 -8.94 -15.16
N ASP A 3 28.25 -8.80 -14.15
CA ASP A 3 26.83 -8.50 -14.28
C ASP A 3 26.68 -7.17 -15.02
N SER A 4 26.38 -7.25 -16.31
CA SER A 4 25.99 -6.09 -17.10
C SER A 4 24.77 -5.45 -16.44
N GLY A 5 24.76 -4.13 -16.26
CA GLY A 5 23.75 -3.34 -15.53
C GLY A 5 22.31 -3.39 -16.08
N ALA A 6 21.98 -4.42 -16.85
CA ALA A 6 20.68 -4.62 -17.46
C ALA A 6 19.81 -5.64 -16.68
N ASP A 7 20.28 -6.11 -15.53
CA ASP A 7 19.44 -6.73 -14.48
C ASP A 7 18.96 -5.70 -13.45
N ALA A 8 19.32 -4.42 -13.67
CA ALA A 8 18.88 -3.30 -12.86
C ALA A 8 17.60 -2.68 -13.46
N CYS A 9 16.59 -2.47 -12.61
CA CYS A 9 15.43 -1.62 -12.88
C CYS A 9 15.70 -0.23 -12.31
N CYS A 10 15.57 0.81 -13.12
CA CYS A 10 15.61 2.17 -12.61
C CYS A 10 14.24 2.54 -12.01
N CYS A 11 14.24 2.94 -10.74
CA CYS A 11 13.11 3.61 -10.13
C CYS A 11 13.49 5.05 -9.82
N PHE A 12 12.54 5.96 -9.92
CA PHE A 12 12.83 7.38 -9.73
C PHE A 12 11.79 8.04 -8.82
N VAL A 13 12.11 9.25 -8.39
CA VAL A 13 11.24 10.04 -7.51
C VAL A 13 10.15 10.71 -8.35
N SER A 14 8.89 10.35 -8.11
CA SER A 14 7.77 11.16 -8.57
C SER A 14 7.67 12.41 -7.67
N ARG A 15 7.95 13.58 -8.23
CA ARG A 15 7.59 14.84 -7.57
C ARG A 15 6.13 15.14 -7.85
N HIS A 16 5.35 15.15 -6.78
CA HIS A 16 4.05 15.79 -6.80
C HIS A 16 4.25 17.29 -6.54
N GLY A 17 3.42 18.15 -7.13
CA GLY A 17 3.42 19.59 -6.81
C GLY A 17 3.17 19.80 -5.31
N GLY A 18 4.18 20.33 -4.61
CA GLY A 18 4.25 20.31 -3.13
C GLY A 18 4.56 18.89 -2.61
N ARG A 19 5.43 18.74 -1.59
CA ARG A 19 5.76 17.43 -0.99
C ARG A 19 4.46 16.67 -0.66
N HIS A 20 4.06 15.73 -1.51
CA HIS A 20 2.88 14.91 -1.26
C HIS A 20 3.24 13.86 -0.20
N LYS A 21 2.28 13.48 0.65
CA LYS A 21 2.53 12.54 1.77
C LYS A 21 3.05 11.16 1.34
N ARG A 22 2.93 10.82 0.05
CA ARG A 22 3.43 9.55 -0.53
C ARG A 22 4.79 9.66 -1.21
N SER A 23 5.30 10.87 -1.45
CA SER A 23 6.68 11.02 -1.93
C SER A 23 7.63 10.60 -0.80
N PRO A 24 8.73 9.90 -1.12
CA PRO A 24 9.72 9.52 -0.12
C PRO A 24 10.29 10.78 0.55
N ALA A 25 10.43 10.74 1.87
CA ALA A 25 10.86 11.89 2.67
C ALA A 25 12.38 12.17 2.57
N SER A 26 13.15 11.16 2.18
CA SER A 26 14.60 11.21 2.00
C SER A 26 15.06 10.17 0.96
N GLU A 27 16.30 10.27 0.49
CA GLU A 27 16.86 9.33 -0.49
C GLU A 27 17.03 7.91 0.05
N GLU A 28 17.25 7.74 1.36
CA GLU A 28 17.40 6.42 2.01
C GLU A 28 16.09 5.63 2.02
N ALA A 29 14.96 6.32 1.85
CA ALA A 29 13.65 5.71 1.71
C ALA A 29 13.42 5.16 0.29
N LEU A 30 14.32 5.39 -0.67
CA LEU A 30 14.24 4.82 -2.02
C LEU A 30 14.75 3.38 -2.04
N LEU A 31 14.08 2.54 -2.82
CA LEU A 31 14.52 1.16 -3.02
C LEU A 31 15.83 1.14 -3.82
N ARG A 32 16.85 0.48 -3.27
CA ARG A 32 18.15 0.25 -3.91
C ARG A 32 18.53 -1.23 -3.78
N GLY A 33 19.16 -1.78 -4.81
CA GLY A 33 19.50 -3.19 -4.88
C GLY A 33 18.26 -4.10 -4.88
N ARG A 34 18.44 -5.35 -4.46
CA ARG A 34 17.37 -6.36 -4.40
C ARG A 34 16.91 -6.53 -2.95
N ASP A 35 15.99 -5.68 -2.50
CA ASP A 35 15.47 -5.68 -1.13
C ASP A 35 13.95 -5.83 -1.11
N ALA A 36 13.50 -7.06 -1.33
CA ALA A 36 12.09 -7.40 -1.32
C ALA A 36 11.45 -7.15 0.05
N ALA A 37 12.16 -7.38 1.15
CA ALA A 37 11.61 -7.20 2.49
C ALA A 37 11.24 -5.74 2.75
N ARG A 38 12.14 -4.78 2.47
CA ARG A 38 11.84 -3.35 2.66
C ARG A 38 10.76 -2.85 1.70
N PHE A 39 10.70 -3.35 0.47
CA PHE A 39 9.62 -3.00 -0.44
C PHE A 39 8.27 -3.53 0.06
N VAL A 40 8.21 -4.82 0.43
CA VAL A 40 6.99 -5.48 0.89
C VAL A 40 6.48 -4.85 2.18
N SER A 41 7.33 -4.46 3.14
CA SER A 41 6.89 -3.76 4.36
C SER A 41 6.55 -2.27 4.14
N ARG A 42 6.76 -1.74 2.93
CA ARG A 42 6.69 -0.31 2.57
C ARG A 42 7.73 0.57 3.26
N ALA A 43 8.82 -0.02 3.77
CA ALA A 43 9.97 0.70 4.31
C ALA A 43 10.90 1.27 3.22
N ALA A 44 10.73 0.81 1.97
CA ALA A 44 11.36 1.38 0.78
C ALA A 44 10.32 1.67 -0.29
N TYR A 45 10.48 2.80 -0.96
CA TYR A 45 9.59 3.31 -2.00
C TYR A 45 10.18 3.02 -3.38
N ALA A 46 9.34 2.53 -4.29
CA ALA A 46 9.69 2.39 -5.70
C ALA A 46 8.55 2.87 -6.60
N HIS A 47 8.81 3.92 -7.37
CA HIS A 47 7.95 4.35 -8.47
C HIS A 47 8.62 4.04 -9.80
N ILE A 48 7.90 3.36 -10.68
CA ILE A 48 8.34 3.00 -12.03
C ILE A 48 7.33 3.65 -12.96
N THR A 49 7.81 4.43 -13.92
CA THR A 49 6.96 5.20 -14.83
C THR A 49 7.17 4.81 -16.30
N SER A 50 8.32 4.22 -16.62
CA SER A 50 8.70 3.77 -17.95
C SER A 50 9.24 2.35 -17.83
N ILE A 51 8.61 1.45 -18.57
CA ILE A 51 8.77 0.01 -18.48
C ILE A 51 9.51 -0.42 -19.76
N VAL A 52 10.83 -0.29 -19.77
CA VAL A 52 11.65 -1.02 -20.73
C VAL A 52 12.40 -2.08 -19.93
N PHE A 53 11.98 -3.33 -20.11
CA PHE A 53 12.59 -4.47 -19.45
C PHE A 53 13.16 -5.43 -20.49
N LYS A 54 14.21 -6.16 -20.13
CA LYS A 54 14.62 -7.33 -20.89
C LYS A 54 13.45 -8.32 -20.97
N ALA A 55 13.20 -8.87 -22.15
CA ALA A 55 12.17 -9.90 -22.33
C ALA A 55 12.34 -11.10 -21.37
N ALA A 56 13.60 -11.48 -21.07
CA ALA A 56 13.90 -12.53 -20.11
C ALA A 56 13.42 -12.19 -18.68
N LEU A 57 13.56 -10.93 -18.26
CA LEU A 57 13.08 -10.46 -16.97
C LEU A 57 11.54 -10.44 -16.92
N CYS A 58 10.88 -9.96 -17.98
CA CYS A 58 9.42 -10.05 -18.09
C CYS A 58 8.93 -11.50 -17.98
N LYS A 59 9.64 -12.45 -18.61
CA LYS A 59 9.31 -13.88 -18.53
C LYS A 59 9.48 -14.44 -17.11
N ALA A 60 10.49 -14.00 -16.36
CA ALA A 60 10.74 -14.44 -14.98
C ALA A 60 9.75 -13.83 -13.97
N VAL A 61 9.39 -12.56 -14.14
CA VAL A 61 8.43 -11.87 -13.28
C VAL A 61 6.99 -12.31 -13.59
N GLY A 62 6.69 -12.53 -14.87
CA GLY A 62 5.34 -12.78 -15.38
C GLY A 62 4.63 -11.49 -15.78
N GLU A 63 3.47 -11.65 -16.42
CA GLU A 63 2.68 -10.55 -16.98
C GLU A 63 2.03 -9.66 -15.90
N PHE A 64 1.62 -8.47 -16.32
CA PHE A 64 0.81 -7.55 -15.50
C PHE A 64 -0.58 -8.13 -15.29
N ASP A 65 -1.17 -7.84 -14.14
CA ASP A 65 -2.56 -8.21 -13.89
C ASP A 65 -3.49 -7.08 -14.34
N GLU A 66 -4.06 -7.23 -15.53
CA GLU A 66 -4.93 -6.23 -16.16
C GLU A 66 -6.19 -5.93 -15.33
N SER A 67 -6.57 -6.83 -14.42
CA SER A 67 -7.72 -6.64 -13.54
C SER A 67 -7.42 -5.71 -12.35
N LEU A 68 -6.16 -5.32 -12.16
CA LEU A 68 -5.73 -4.29 -11.21
C LEU A 68 -5.69 -2.94 -11.95
N ARG A 69 -6.87 -2.36 -12.21
CA ARG A 69 -6.99 -1.06 -12.90
C ARG A 69 -6.31 0.05 -12.11
N VAL A 70 -5.07 0.38 -12.48
CA VAL A 70 -4.33 1.62 -12.14
C VAL A 70 -4.33 1.98 -10.65
N TYR A 71 -4.44 0.98 -9.78
CA TYR A 71 -3.89 1.10 -8.45
C TYR A 71 -2.48 0.55 -8.59
N GLU A 72 -1.53 1.49 -8.70
CA GLU A 72 -0.08 1.36 -8.67
C GLU A 72 0.43 -0.08 -8.77
N ASP A 73 1.25 -0.40 -9.78
CA ASP A 73 1.85 -1.71 -10.09
C ASP A 73 2.63 -2.39 -8.94
N GLU A 74 2.43 -1.99 -7.69
CA GLU A 74 2.81 -2.58 -6.42
C GLU A 74 2.85 -4.11 -6.40
N GLU A 75 1.86 -4.80 -6.93
CA GLU A 75 1.89 -6.26 -7.00
C GLU A 75 2.97 -6.75 -7.97
N TRP A 76 2.97 -6.22 -9.19
CA TRP A 76 3.96 -6.58 -10.19
C TRP A 76 5.38 -6.15 -9.77
N LYS A 77 5.53 -4.98 -9.15
CA LYS A 77 6.74 -4.50 -8.49
C LYS A 77 7.16 -5.43 -7.36
N ALA A 78 6.23 -5.93 -6.55
CA ALA A 78 6.53 -6.90 -5.51
C ALA A 78 7.08 -8.20 -6.08
N ARG A 79 6.65 -8.64 -7.27
CA ARG A 79 7.32 -9.73 -8.00
C ARG A 79 8.67 -9.31 -8.57
N LEU A 80 8.76 -8.12 -9.16
CA LEU A 80 9.97 -7.61 -9.81
C LEU A 80 11.14 -7.44 -8.82
N VAL A 81 10.90 -7.00 -7.58
CA VAL A 81 11.96 -6.88 -6.55
C VAL A 81 12.58 -8.22 -6.18
N HIS A 82 11.93 -9.33 -6.53
CA HIS A 82 12.51 -10.66 -6.38
C HIS A 82 13.33 -11.08 -7.59
N GLU A 83 13.39 -10.34 -8.71
CA GLU A 83 14.12 -10.77 -9.91
C GLU A 83 15.15 -9.74 -10.39
N ALA A 84 14.93 -8.46 -10.09
CA ALA A 84 15.79 -7.35 -10.52
C ALA A 84 16.36 -6.56 -9.34
N SER A 85 17.54 -5.98 -9.55
CA SER A 85 18.11 -4.99 -8.64
C SER A 85 17.51 -3.61 -8.94
N PHE A 86 17.18 -2.81 -7.94
CA PHE A 86 16.65 -1.47 -8.14
C PHE A 86 17.76 -0.43 -8.06
N ALA A 87 17.75 0.53 -8.97
CA ALA A 87 18.60 1.71 -8.92
C ALA A 87 17.72 2.93 -8.69
N ALA A 88 17.97 3.64 -7.60
CA ALA A 88 17.33 4.92 -7.33
C ALA A 88 18.18 6.06 -7.92
N VAL A 89 17.57 6.82 -8.82
CA VAL A 89 18.16 8.03 -9.41
C VAL A 89 17.75 9.26 -8.60
N PRO A 90 18.67 10.21 -8.33
CA PRO A 90 18.36 11.42 -7.57
C PRO A 90 17.51 12.42 -8.37
N GLU A 91 17.47 12.32 -9.69
CA GLU A 91 16.73 13.23 -10.56
C GLU A 91 15.23 12.97 -10.54
N GLU A 92 14.46 14.06 -10.55
CA GLU A 92 13.01 14.03 -10.70
C GLU A 92 12.65 13.87 -12.18
N LEU A 93 12.48 12.61 -12.61
CA LEU A 93 12.25 12.29 -14.02
C LEU A 93 10.77 12.35 -14.44
N ALA A 94 9.82 12.43 -13.49
CA ALA A 94 8.43 12.73 -13.80
C ALA A 94 7.72 13.54 -12.72
N THR A 95 6.76 14.34 -13.17
CA THR A 95 5.83 15.08 -12.32
C THR A 95 4.43 14.50 -12.55
N TYR A 96 3.81 13.96 -11.50
CA TYR A 96 2.43 13.49 -11.60
C TYR A 96 1.47 14.67 -11.39
N THR A 97 0.77 15.07 -12.46
CA THR A 97 -0.31 16.06 -12.40
C THR A 97 -1.63 15.35 -12.20
N PHE A 98 -2.32 15.65 -11.09
CA PHE A 98 -3.68 15.15 -10.87
C PHE A 98 -4.64 15.86 -11.83
N SER A 99 -5.01 15.20 -12.92
CA SER A 99 -6.15 15.60 -13.74
C SER A 99 -7.46 15.30 -13.00
N GLU A 100 -8.55 16.00 -13.32
CA GLU A 100 -9.88 15.71 -12.77
C GLU A 100 -10.36 14.28 -13.08
N GLN A 101 -9.80 13.69 -14.15
CA GLN A 101 -10.02 12.32 -14.60
C GLN A 101 -9.07 11.30 -13.95
N SER A 102 -8.20 11.72 -13.02
CA SER A 102 -7.29 10.81 -12.35
C SER A 102 -8.06 9.75 -11.57
N LEU A 103 -7.70 8.48 -11.81
CA LEU A 103 -8.32 7.27 -11.25
C LEU A 103 -8.28 7.19 -9.72
N THR A 104 -7.63 8.15 -9.06
CA THR A 104 -7.52 8.31 -7.61
C THR A 104 -8.49 9.33 -7.01
N ARG A 105 -9.27 10.07 -7.81
CA ARG A 105 -10.33 10.97 -7.32
C ARG A 105 -11.59 10.16 -6.99
N PHE A 106 -11.50 9.47 -5.88
CA PHE A 106 -12.61 8.80 -5.21
C PHE A 106 -13.17 9.76 -4.15
N THR A 107 -14.20 10.52 -4.48
CA THR A 107 -14.91 11.39 -3.53
C THR A 107 -16.08 10.63 -2.91
N GLY A 108 -16.17 10.57 -1.58
CA GLY A 108 -17.29 9.95 -0.85
C GLY A 108 -17.01 8.56 -0.29
N ALA A 109 -18.02 7.99 0.38
CA ALA A 109 -17.91 6.75 1.15
C ALA A 109 -17.69 5.49 0.28
N GLU A 110 -18.44 5.35 -0.81
CA GLU A 110 -18.32 4.25 -1.78
C GLU A 110 -16.90 4.15 -2.35
N ALA A 111 -16.35 5.32 -2.65
CA ALA A 111 -15.04 5.51 -3.22
C ALA A 111 -13.93 5.05 -2.25
N ALA A 112 -14.10 5.34 -0.95
CA ALA A 112 -13.22 4.83 0.11
C ALA A 112 -13.36 3.31 0.31
N GLU A 113 -14.58 2.75 0.20
CA GLU A 113 -14.82 1.31 0.31
C GLU A 113 -14.18 0.52 -0.82
N LYS A 114 -14.33 1.01 -2.06
CA LYS A 114 -13.68 0.41 -3.23
C LYS A 114 -12.16 0.35 -3.03
N ARG A 115 -11.56 1.46 -2.59
CA ARG A 115 -10.13 1.53 -2.29
C ARG A 115 -9.69 0.55 -1.20
N ASP A 116 -10.48 0.38 -0.14
CA ASP A 116 -10.17 -0.56 0.94
C ASP A 116 -10.23 -2.02 0.44
N ARG A 117 -11.23 -2.35 -0.39
CA ARG A 117 -11.31 -3.65 -1.07
C ARG A 117 -10.11 -3.90 -1.97
N ASP A 118 -9.71 -2.89 -2.76
CA ASP A 118 -8.56 -2.99 -3.66
C ASP A 118 -7.24 -3.17 -2.88
N PHE A 119 -7.06 -2.46 -1.76
CA PHE A 119 -5.89 -2.64 -0.89
C PHE A 119 -5.80 -4.06 -0.32
N MET A 120 -6.91 -4.60 0.17
CA MET A 120 -6.97 -5.96 0.71
C MET A 120 -6.71 -7.01 -0.37
N ARG A 121 -7.29 -6.82 -1.56
CA ARG A 121 -7.04 -7.68 -2.72
C ARG A 121 -5.56 -7.68 -3.11
N HIS A 122 -4.93 -6.50 -3.19
CA HIS A 122 -3.51 -6.38 -3.52
C HIS A 122 -2.62 -7.07 -2.48
N LEU A 123 -2.93 -6.91 -1.19
CA LEU A 123 -2.19 -7.54 -0.10
C LEU A 123 -2.17 -9.07 -0.26
N ASN A 124 -3.31 -9.66 -0.61
CA ASN A 124 -3.44 -11.10 -0.82
C ASN A 124 -2.68 -11.57 -2.06
N LEU A 125 -2.82 -10.86 -3.19
CA LEU A 125 -2.12 -11.20 -4.44
C LEU A 125 -0.59 -11.14 -4.29
N ILE A 126 -0.08 -10.13 -3.57
CA ILE A 126 1.36 -10.03 -3.28
C ILE A 126 1.83 -11.29 -2.55
N ARG A 127 1.12 -11.74 -1.51
CA ARG A 127 1.51 -12.96 -0.79
C ARG A 127 1.40 -14.18 -1.68
N GLU A 128 0.27 -14.37 -2.34
CA GLU A 128 0.02 -15.51 -3.22
C GLU A 128 1.14 -15.68 -4.26
N ARG A 129 1.55 -14.59 -4.92
CA ARG A 129 2.50 -14.63 -6.03
C ARG A 129 3.98 -14.47 -5.64
N CYS A 130 4.26 -14.06 -4.41
CA CYS A 130 5.64 -13.85 -3.94
C CYS A 130 6.07 -14.77 -2.80
N HIS A 131 5.16 -15.44 -2.07
CA HIS A 131 5.54 -16.21 -0.87
C HIS A 131 6.56 -17.34 -1.13
N SER A 132 6.55 -17.92 -2.33
CA SER A 132 7.49 -18.97 -2.74
C SER A 132 8.76 -18.43 -3.39
N ARG A 133 8.89 -17.11 -3.58
CA ARG A 133 10.06 -16.50 -4.23
C ARG A 133 11.23 -16.35 -3.26
N ALA A 134 12.44 -16.42 -3.81
CA ALA A 134 13.66 -16.22 -3.03
C ALA A 134 13.70 -14.82 -2.41
N GLY A 135 14.07 -14.74 -1.12
CA GLY A 135 14.10 -13.49 -0.38
C GLY A 135 12.73 -12.99 0.10
N TRP A 136 11.67 -13.79 -0.02
CA TRP A 136 10.39 -13.50 0.64
C TRP A 136 10.56 -13.35 2.15
N SER A 137 9.90 -12.33 2.72
CA SER A 137 9.82 -12.11 4.15
C SER A 137 8.37 -12.08 4.58
N GLU A 138 7.92 -13.18 5.19
CA GLU A 138 6.58 -13.28 5.76
C GLU A 138 6.35 -12.20 6.83
N GLN A 139 7.40 -11.85 7.58
CA GLN A 139 7.34 -10.79 8.59
C GLN A 139 7.08 -9.41 7.94
N ALA A 140 7.80 -9.07 6.86
CA ALA A 140 7.58 -7.82 6.14
C ALA A 140 6.16 -7.73 5.55
N TRP A 141 5.64 -8.86 5.06
CA TRP A 141 4.25 -8.91 4.60
C TRP A 141 3.26 -8.72 5.73
N LYS A 142 3.45 -9.38 6.89
CA LYS A 142 2.60 -9.20 8.07
C LYS A 142 2.59 -7.75 8.57
N GLU A 143 3.72 -7.04 8.47
CA GLU A 143 3.80 -5.62 8.80
C GLU A 143 2.93 -4.77 7.86
N ARG A 144 3.05 -4.96 6.54
CA ARG A 144 2.18 -4.30 5.55
C ARG A 144 0.72 -4.66 5.77
N ALA A 145 0.42 -5.93 6.02
CA ALA A 145 -0.92 -6.41 6.30
C ALA A 145 -1.51 -5.70 7.52
N ALA A 146 -0.81 -5.68 8.65
CA ALA A 146 -1.26 -5.02 9.87
C ALA A 146 -1.62 -3.54 9.64
N HIS A 147 -0.84 -2.82 8.83
CA HIS A 147 -1.13 -1.43 8.46
C HIS A 147 -2.36 -1.30 7.55
N VAL A 148 -2.52 -2.17 6.56
CA VAL A 148 -3.70 -2.15 5.68
C VAL A 148 -4.99 -2.46 6.46
N TYR A 149 -4.96 -3.49 7.30
CA TYR A 149 -6.08 -3.83 8.17
C TYR A 149 -6.42 -2.70 9.15
N ASP A 150 -5.41 -2.06 9.75
CA ASP A 150 -5.59 -0.90 10.64
C ASP A 150 -6.30 0.27 9.95
N GLU A 151 -5.88 0.62 8.73
CA GLU A 151 -6.53 1.69 7.96
C GLU A 151 -7.96 1.33 7.54
N CYS A 152 -8.19 0.12 7.02
CA CYS A 152 -9.53 -0.33 6.61
C CYS A 152 -10.51 -0.39 7.81
N ALA A 153 -10.06 -0.92 8.94
CA ALA A 153 -10.87 -0.97 10.16
C ALA A 153 -11.22 0.44 10.67
N LYS A 154 -10.29 1.40 10.61
CA LYS A 154 -10.60 2.80 10.95
C LYS A 154 -11.65 3.40 10.02
N HIS A 155 -11.58 3.14 8.71
CA HIS A 155 -12.61 3.63 7.78
C HIS A 155 -14.00 3.11 8.15
N LEU A 156 -14.13 1.83 8.51
CA LEU A 156 -15.38 1.26 9.03
C LEU A 156 -15.85 1.94 10.33
N LEU A 157 -14.92 2.20 11.26
CA LEU A 157 -15.26 2.95 12.48
C LEU A 157 -15.80 4.35 12.19
N TYR A 158 -15.25 5.05 11.20
CA TYR A 158 -15.73 6.38 10.80
C TYR A 158 -17.13 6.34 10.17
N ARG A 159 -17.51 5.21 9.57
CA ARG A 159 -18.87 4.98 9.04
C ARG A 159 -19.86 4.55 10.11
N GLY A 160 -19.39 4.16 11.30
CA GLY A 160 -20.22 3.60 12.38
C GLY A 160 -20.35 2.07 12.31
N GLU A 161 -19.61 1.41 11.44
CA GLU A 161 -19.67 -0.04 11.23
C GLU A 161 -18.79 -0.80 12.24
N LEU A 162 -19.20 -0.77 13.51
CA LEU A 162 -18.40 -1.34 14.61
C LEU A 162 -18.13 -2.85 14.46
N LYS A 163 -19.15 -3.62 14.05
CA LYS A 163 -19.03 -5.07 13.84
C LYS A 163 -18.03 -5.42 12.73
N GLY A 164 -18.08 -4.69 11.61
CA GLY A 164 -17.14 -4.86 10.51
C GLY A 164 -15.70 -4.54 10.92
N ALA A 165 -15.51 -3.42 11.63
CA ALA A 165 -14.21 -3.03 12.15
C ALA A 165 -13.63 -4.06 13.13
N GLN A 166 -14.47 -4.64 13.99
CA GLN A 166 -14.08 -5.70 14.90
C GLN A 166 -13.67 -6.98 14.15
N SER A 167 -14.45 -7.40 13.15
CA SER A 167 -14.10 -8.58 12.34
C SER A 167 -12.76 -8.40 11.63
N LEU A 168 -12.49 -7.23 11.06
CA LEU A 168 -11.18 -6.94 10.46
C LEU A 168 -10.04 -6.98 11.48
N TYR A 169 -10.25 -6.48 12.69
CA TYR A 169 -9.25 -6.57 13.76
C TYR A 169 -8.93 -8.00 14.17
N GLU A 170 -9.96 -8.84 14.34
CA GLU A 170 -9.79 -10.25 14.69
C GLU A 170 -9.04 -11.03 13.59
N GLN A 171 -9.41 -10.80 12.32
CA GLN A 171 -8.69 -11.34 11.17
C GLN A 171 -7.23 -10.88 11.15
N ALA A 172 -6.98 -9.59 11.37
CA ALA A 172 -5.63 -9.04 11.37
C ALA A 172 -4.75 -9.65 12.47
N ILE A 173 -5.30 -9.84 13.68
CA ILE A 173 -4.57 -10.49 14.78
C ILE A 173 -4.27 -11.96 14.46
N SER A 174 -5.23 -12.68 13.88
CA SER A 174 -5.05 -14.07 13.46
C SER A 174 -3.94 -14.22 12.41
N LEU A 175 -3.88 -13.31 11.44
CA LEU A 175 -2.92 -13.36 10.34
C LEU A 175 -1.53 -12.83 10.72
N CYS A 176 -1.49 -11.70 11.43
CA CYS A 176 -0.27 -10.90 11.60
C CYS A 176 0.34 -11.04 13.00
N GLY A 177 -0.39 -11.56 13.99
CA GLY A 177 -0.02 -11.45 15.39
C GLY A 177 -0.11 -10.00 15.90
N PRO A 178 0.38 -9.71 17.12
CA PRO A 178 0.22 -8.40 17.76
C PRO A 178 1.25 -7.36 17.28
N ILE A 179 1.26 -7.04 15.98
CA ILE A 179 2.12 -5.99 15.41
C ILE A 179 1.61 -4.60 15.84
N MET A 180 2.53 -3.66 16.10
CA MET A 180 2.30 -2.35 16.74
C MET A 180 1.04 -1.57 16.30
N ALA A 181 0.61 -1.65 15.03
CA ALA A 181 -0.61 -1.00 14.56
C ALA A 181 -1.88 -1.55 15.23
N LEU A 182 -1.95 -2.86 15.48
CA LEU A 182 -3.15 -3.55 15.97
C LEU A 182 -3.47 -3.27 17.45
N PRO A 183 -2.50 -3.17 18.37
CA PRO A 183 -2.76 -2.67 19.72
C PRO A 183 -3.40 -1.27 19.73
N LYS A 184 -2.98 -0.36 18.83
CA LYS A 184 -3.60 0.97 18.72
C LYS A 184 -5.03 0.90 18.18
N LEU A 185 -5.28 0.01 17.22
CA LEU A 185 -6.62 -0.27 16.72
C LEU A 185 -7.55 -0.81 17.81
N LYS A 186 -7.08 -1.72 18.66
CA LYS A 186 -7.84 -2.26 19.81
C LYS A 186 -8.36 -1.13 20.72
N THR A 187 -7.52 -0.15 21.01
CA THR A 187 -7.91 1.02 21.82
C THR A 187 -8.98 1.87 21.11
N LYS A 188 -8.87 2.05 19.79
CA LYS A 188 -9.88 2.76 18.99
C LYS A 188 -11.22 2.02 18.95
N LEU A 189 -11.19 0.70 18.81
CA LEU A 189 -12.39 -0.15 18.85
C LEU A 189 -13.11 -0.01 20.20
N ARG A 190 -12.37 -0.10 21.31
CA ARG A 190 -12.94 0.12 22.65
C ARG A 190 -13.57 1.50 22.78
N LYS A 191 -12.90 2.55 22.31
CA LYS A 191 -13.45 3.91 22.32
C LYS A 191 -14.72 4.01 21.47
N ALA A 192 -14.72 3.43 20.27
CA ALA A 192 -15.88 3.46 19.38
C ALA A 192 -17.07 2.69 19.98
N TRP A 193 -16.82 1.57 20.64
CA TRP A 193 -17.84 0.82 21.39
C TRP A 193 -18.49 1.68 22.48
N TRP A 194 -17.69 2.34 23.33
CA TRP A 194 -18.20 3.27 24.34
C TRP A 194 -18.99 4.44 23.74
N MET A 195 -18.50 5.01 22.63
CA MET A 195 -19.20 6.10 21.94
C MET A 195 -20.55 5.64 21.37
N SER A 196 -20.64 4.42 20.86
CA SER A 196 -21.87 3.87 20.29
C SER A 196 -23.00 3.78 21.31
N TRP A 197 -22.68 3.55 22.59
CA TRP A 197 -23.65 3.57 23.69
C TRP A 197 -24.28 4.95 23.90
N LEU A 198 -23.56 6.02 23.54
CA LEU A 198 -24.02 7.40 23.61
C LEU A 198 -24.65 7.89 22.29
N GLY A 199 -24.87 6.98 21.32
CA GLY A 199 -25.31 7.35 19.96
C GLY A 199 -24.28 8.16 19.17
N LEU A 200 -23.01 8.14 19.59
CA LEU A 200 -21.91 8.87 18.97
C LEU A 200 -21.03 7.93 18.13
N ARG A 201 -20.33 8.49 17.14
CA ARG A 201 -19.32 7.76 16.35
C ARG A 201 -18.00 8.51 16.26
N PRO A 202 -16.86 7.81 16.10
CA PRO A 202 -15.59 8.46 15.80
C PRO A 202 -15.68 9.29 14.53
N ARG A 203 -15.23 10.55 14.57
CA ARG A 203 -15.22 11.44 13.40
C ARG A 203 -14.06 11.14 12.48
N HIS A 204 -14.27 11.32 11.18
CA HIS A 204 -13.20 11.21 10.20
C HIS A 204 -12.25 12.40 10.32
N PRO A 205 -10.92 12.20 10.47
CA PRO A 205 -9.98 13.28 10.78
C PRO A 205 -9.81 14.32 9.66
N LYS A 206 -10.28 14.01 8.44
CA LYS A 206 -10.19 14.91 7.27
C LYS A 206 -11.52 15.50 6.82
N LEU A 207 -12.65 15.06 7.39
CA LEU A 207 -13.95 15.66 7.10
C LEU A 207 -14.21 16.67 8.23
N LYS A 208 -14.24 17.97 7.91
CA LYS A 208 -14.53 19.01 8.91
C LYS A 208 -16.00 18.92 9.33
N THR A 209 -16.30 19.31 10.56
CA THR A 209 -17.66 19.44 11.10
C THR A 209 -18.50 20.33 10.20
N GLY A 210 -19.45 19.73 9.47
CA GLY A 210 -20.37 20.43 8.57
C GLY A 210 -20.85 19.59 7.38
N GLU A 211 -20.05 18.62 6.93
CA GLU A 211 -20.37 17.77 5.76
C GLU A 211 -21.01 16.41 6.14
N GLU A 212 -21.23 16.14 7.43
CA GLU A 212 -21.79 14.87 7.92
C GLU A 212 -23.34 14.83 7.93
N ARG A 213 -24.01 15.84 7.34
CA ARG A 213 -25.46 15.84 7.12
C ARG A 213 -25.75 15.74 5.62
N GLY A 214 -25.72 14.52 5.11
CA GLY A 214 -26.30 14.10 3.84
C GLY A 214 -26.95 12.75 4.06
#